data_AF-A0A640WBL6-F1
#
_entry.id   AF-A0A640WBL6-F1
#
_cell.length_a   1.000
_cell.length_b   1.000
_cell.length_c   1.000
_cell.angle_alpha   90.00
_cell.angle_beta   90.00
_cell.angle_gamma   90.00
#
_symmetry.space_group_name_H-M   'P 1'
#
loop_
_entity.id
_entity.type
_entity.pdbx_description
1 polymer ?
#
loop_
_entity_poly.entity_id
_entity_poly.type
_entity_poly.pdbx_seq_one_letter_code
_entity_poly.pdbx_strand_id
1 'polypeptide(L)'
;MNFTKAPLALPNVALTGYRLRYPGTASGSDFTVIRNDVASDALEAATGQWRWRQAPLPPLSAERLRSLEQWLDALPKDALIVESGKHTMCVWWQEAMSLENFQQNWANWLAMRDILAGSGKRAGEGIGPL
;
A
#
# COMPACT_ATOMS: atom_id res chain seq x y z
N MET A 1 22.66 -2.97 0.69
CA MET A 1 21.37 -3.30 0.07
C MET A 1 20.97 -2.15 -0.84
N ASN A 2 20.74 -2.44 -2.12
CA ASN A 2 20.47 -1.43 -3.14
C ASN A 2 18.95 -1.43 -3.43
N PHE A 3 18.26 -0.33 -3.12
CA PHE A 3 16.79 -0.18 -3.23
C PHE A 3 16.31 0.15 -4.65
N THR A 4 17.11 -0.11 -5.68
CA THR A 4 16.80 0.27 -7.08
C THR A 4 16.11 -0.83 -7.89
N LYS A 5 15.80 -2.00 -7.31
CA LYS A 5 15.11 -3.08 -8.01
C LYS A 5 13.66 -3.20 -7.53
N ALA A 6 12.72 -3.13 -8.48
CA ALA A 6 11.30 -3.35 -8.24
C ALA A 6 11.06 -4.71 -7.54
N PRO A 7 10.02 -4.85 -6.70
CA PRO A 7 9.96 -5.91 -5.68
C PRO A 7 9.70 -7.33 -6.21
N LEU A 8 9.65 -7.53 -7.53
CA LEU A 8 9.43 -8.82 -8.16
C LEU A 8 10.35 -8.96 -9.37
N ALA A 9 11.24 -9.95 -9.34
CA ALA A 9 11.89 -10.45 -10.55
C ALA A 9 10.89 -11.35 -11.31
N LEU A 10 9.80 -10.76 -11.81
CA LEU A 10 9.05 -11.31 -12.94
C LEU A 10 9.60 -10.59 -14.17
N PRO A 11 10.53 -11.20 -14.94
CA PRO A 11 11.33 -10.49 -15.93
C PRO A 11 10.54 -9.88 -17.11
N ASN A 12 9.23 -10.12 -17.20
CA ASN A 12 8.41 -9.72 -18.35
C ASN A 12 7.23 -8.78 -18.02
N VAL A 13 7.07 -8.30 -16.79
CA VAL A 13 5.99 -7.36 -16.45
C VAL A 13 6.58 -6.01 -16.06
N ALA A 14 6.54 -5.05 -16.98
CA ALA A 14 6.87 -3.67 -16.66
C ALA A 14 5.78 -3.10 -15.75
N LEU A 15 6.15 -2.67 -14.54
CA LEU A 15 5.25 -2.02 -13.60
C LEU A 15 5.60 -0.54 -13.49
N THR A 16 4.56 0.30 -13.54
CA THR A 16 4.67 1.73 -13.25
C THR A 16 4.37 1.97 -11.78
N GLY A 17 5.25 2.71 -11.10
CA GLY A 17 5.10 3.04 -9.68
C GLY A 17 4.50 4.42 -9.47
N TYR A 18 3.26 4.47 -8.97
CA TYR A 18 2.58 5.71 -8.62
C TYR A 18 2.85 6.05 -7.17
N ARG A 19 3.78 6.99 -6.95
CA ARG A 19 4.27 7.36 -5.62
C ARG A 19 3.50 8.56 -5.05
N LEU A 20 2.80 8.33 -3.95
CA LEU A 20 1.96 9.28 -3.25
C LEU A 20 2.64 9.73 -1.94
N ARG A 21 3.11 10.97 -1.88
CA ARG A 21 3.69 11.55 -0.66
C ARG A 21 2.63 11.83 0.39
N TYR A 22 2.87 11.38 1.62
CA TYR A 22 2.02 11.74 2.75
C TYR A 22 1.99 13.26 2.96
N PRO A 23 0.86 13.82 3.43
CA PRO A 23 0.75 15.25 3.71
C PRO A 23 1.71 15.74 4.80
N GLY A 24 2.35 16.88 4.57
CA GLY A 24 3.21 17.55 5.55
C GLY A 24 4.39 16.70 6.02
N THR A 25 4.51 16.52 7.33
CA THR A 25 5.53 15.70 8.00
C THR A 25 5.02 14.34 8.45
N ALA A 26 3.79 13.96 8.08
CA ALA A 26 3.19 12.70 8.49
C ALA A 26 3.95 11.49 7.93
N SER A 27 4.03 10.42 8.72
CA SER A 27 4.66 9.16 8.33
C SER A 27 3.68 8.02 8.19
N GLY A 28 3.93 7.13 7.23
CA GLY A 28 3.21 5.86 7.08
C GLY A 28 3.86 4.74 7.88
N SER A 29 3.07 3.74 8.26
CA SER A 29 3.56 2.43 8.67
C SER A 29 4.31 1.77 7.52
N ASP A 30 5.39 1.05 7.82
CA ASP A 30 6.12 0.26 6.82
C ASP A 30 5.35 -1.03 6.55
N PHE A 31 4.85 -1.20 5.33
CA PHE A 31 4.20 -2.43 4.90
C PHE A 31 4.28 -2.65 3.39
N THR A 32 4.16 -3.92 2.98
CA THR A 32 4.01 -4.31 1.58
C THR A 32 2.93 -5.37 1.48
N VAL A 33 1.94 -5.15 0.62
CA VAL A 33 0.94 -6.14 0.22
C VAL A 33 1.10 -6.46 -1.25
N ILE A 34 0.98 -7.74 -1.58
CA ILE A 34 1.13 -8.28 -2.92
C ILE A 34 -0.13 -9.03 -3.30
N ARG A 35 -0.61 -8.82 -4.52
CA ARG A 35 -1.77 -9.52 -5.06
C ARG A 35 -1.48 -11.01 -5.27
N ASN A 36 -2.48 -11.85 -5.03
CA ASN A 36 -2.38 -13.31 -5.08
C ASN A 36 -1.82 -13.84 -6.41
N ASP A 37 -2.13 -13.18 -7.53
CA ASP A 37 -1.63 -13.56 -8.87
C ASP A 37 -0.10 -13.68 -8.94
N VAL A 38 0.63 -12.96 -8.07
CA VAL A 38 2.09 -12.93 -8.05
C VAL A 38 2.69 -13.15 -6.65
N ALA A 39 1.86 -13.38 -5.64
CA ALA A 39 2.28 -13.66 -4.27
C ALA A 39 2.54 -15.16 -4.05
N SER A 40 3.43 -15.49 -3.12
CA SER A 40 3.54 -16.87 -2.62
C SER A 40 2.37 -17.18 -1.70
N ASP A 41 1.77 -18.37 -1.84
CA ASP A 41 0.70 -18.84 -0.96
C ASP A 41 1.12 -19.07 0.49
N ALA A 42 2.44 -19.10 0.76
CA ALA A 42 2.99 -19.17 2.11
C ALA A 42 2.85 -17.85 2.90
N LEU A 43 2.51 -16.74 2.24
CA LEU A 43 2.33 -15.44 2.88
C LEU A 43 0.95 -15.32 3.55
N GLU A 44 0.90 -14.60 4.67
CA GLU A 44 -0.35 -14.34 5.38
C GLU A 44 -1.34 -13.54 4.51
N ALA A 45 -2.62 -13.92 4.54
CA ALA A 45 -3.66 -13.23 3.78
C ALA A 45 -3.95 -11.85 4.38
N ALA A 46 -3.98 -10.83 3.52
CA ALA A 46 -4.51 -9.50 3.84
C ALA A 46 -6.00 -9.42 3.48
N THR A 47 -6.38 -9.95 2.32
CA THR A 47 -7.76 -10.13 1.88
C THR A 47 -7.89 -11.43 1.09
N GLY A 48 -9.05 -11.70 0.49
CA GLY A 48 -9.22 -12.81 -0.46
C GLY A 48 -8.34 -12.69 -1.73
N GLN A 49 -7.78 -11.51 -2.03
CA GLN A 49 -7.00 -11.23 -3.24
C GLN A 49 -5.58 -10.75 -2.96
N TRP A 50 -5.21 -10.53 -1.70
CA TRP A 50 -3.97 -9.88 -1.31
C TRP A 50 -3.28 -10.59 -0.15
N ARG A 51 -1.95 -10.55 -0.12
CA ARG A 51 -1.12 -11.14 0.95
C ARG A 51 -0.06 -10.16 1.45
N TRP A 52 0.21 -10.21 2.74
CA TRP A 52 1.28 -9.44 3.38
C TRP A 52 2.64 -10.03 3.05
N ARG A 53 3.57 -9.22 2.52
CA ARG A 53 4.95 -9.68 2.25
C ARG A 53 5.86 -9.61 3.46
N GLN A 54 5.49 -8.83 4.47
CA GLN A 54 6.30 -8.68 5.68
C GLN A 54 5.49 -9.07 6.93
N ALA A 55 6.21 -9.65 7.88
CA ALA A 55 5.75 -9.94 9.23
C ALA A 55 6.84 -9.45 10.22
N PRO A 56 6.47 -8.85 11.37
CA PRO A 56 5.11 -8.70 11.90
C PRO A 56 4.26 -7.68 11.12
N LEU A 57 2.94 -7.84 11.18
CA LEU A 57 2.00 -6.91 10.55
C LEU A 57 2.17 -5.49 11.12
N PRO A 58 1.97 -4.44 10.29
CA PRO A 58 2.08 -3.07 10.74
C PRO A 58 1.06 -2.76 11.86
N PRO A 59 1.39 -1.90 12.84
CA PRO A 59 0.50 -1.53 13.94
C PRO A 59 -0.58 -0.53 13.48
N LEU A 60 -1.38 -0.90 12.48
CA LEU A 60 -2.52 -0.12 12.03
C LEU A 60 -3.67 -0.23 13.04
N SER A 61 -4.42 0.85 13.24
CA SER A 61 -5.70 0.78 13.94
C SER A 61 -6.67 -0.10 13.14
N ALA A 62 -7.63 -0.74 13.82
CA ALA A 62 -8.62 -1.59 13.18
C ALA A 62 -9.41 -0.87 12.06
N GLU A 63 -9.67 0.43 12.22
CA GLU A 63 -10.33 1.26 11.22
C GLU A 63 -9.47 1.48 9.97
N ARG A 64 -8.17 1.78 10.16
CA ARG A 64 -7.22 1.94 9.05
C ARG A 64 -7.00 0.64 8.31
N LEU A 65 -6.89 -0.47 9.04
CA LEU A 65 -6.75 -1.79 8.45
C LEU A 65 -7.97 -2.14 7.59
N ARG A 66 -9.18 -1.98 8.12
CA ARG A 66 -10.42 -2.21 7.36
C ARG A 66 -10.51 -1.35 6.10
N SER A 67 -10.16 -0.07 6.21
CA SER A 67 -10.17 0.85 5.06
C SER A 67 -9.16 0.43 4.00
N LEU A 68 -7.97 -0.01 4.42
CA LEU A 68 -6.94 -0.54 3.53
C LEU A 68 -7.43 -1.80 2.81
N GLU A 69 -7.99 -2.77 3.52
CA GLU A 69 -8.54 -4.02 2.93
C GLU A 69 -9.62 -3.73 1.87
N GLN A 70 -10.58 -2.86 2.19
CA GLN A 70 -11.62 -2.44 1.24
C GLN A 70 -11.05 -1.75 0.01
N TRP A 71 -10.06 -0.87 0.19
CA TRP A 71 -9.42 -0.19 -0.92
C TRP A 71 -8.60 -1.15 -1.79
N LEU A 72 -7.88 -2.11 -1.19
CA LEU A 72 -7.15 -3.14 -1.91
C LEU A 72 -8.07 -4.00 -2.79
N ASP A 73 -9.23 -4.40 -2.29
CA ASP A 73 -10.20 -5.19 -3.05
C ASP A 73 -10.88 -4.38 -4.17
N ALA A 74 -10.91 -3.05 -4.06
CA ALA A 74 -11.38 -2.15 -5.11
C ALA A 74 -10.32 -1.80 -6.15
N LEU A 75 -9.04 -2.14 -5.92
CA LEU A 75 -7.97 -1.81 -6.86
C LEU A 75 -8.11 -2.56 -8.20
N PRO A 76 -7.73 -1.92 -9.33
CA PRO A 76 -7.76 -2.50 -10.67
C PRO A 76 -7.02 -3.83 -10.73
N LYS A 77 -7.46 -4.77 -11.58
CA LYS A 77 -6.91 -6.14 -11.68
C LYS A 77 -5.40 -6.20 -11.92
N ASP A 78 -4.86 -5.18 -12.57
CA ASP A 78 -3.45 -5.07 -12.93
C ASP A 78 -2.60 -4.31 -11.89
N ALA A 79 -3.19 -3.84 -10.79
CA ALA A 79 -2.45 -3.41 -9.60
C ALA A 79 -1.98 -4.63 -8.81
N LEU A 80 -0.66 -4.77 -8.67
CA LEU A 80 -0.05 -6.00 -8.15
C LEU A 80 0.61 -5.82 -6.78
N ILE A 81 1.07 -4.61 -6.46
CA ILE A 81 1.79 -4.35 -5.22
C ILE A 81 1.35 -2.99 -4.67
N VAL A 82 1.12 -2.92 -3.36
CA VAL A 82 1.05 -1.66 -2.63
C VAL A 82 2.11 -1.66 -1.56
N GLU A 83 2.93 -0.62 -1.57
CA GLU A 83 3.96 -0.37 -0.57
C GLU A 83 3.63 0.89 0.20
N SER A 84 3.83 0.83 1.51
CA SER A 84 3.79 1.98 2.40
C SER A 84 5.11 2.03 3.14
N GLY A 85 5.65 3.23 3.28
CA GLY A 85 6.86 3.46 4.05
C GLY A 85 6.81 4.79 4.77
N LYS A 86 7.95 5.25 5.28
CA LYS A 86 8.00 6.46 6.11
C LYS A 86 7.42 7.71 5.44
N HIS A 87 7.57 7.89 4.13
CA HIS A 87 7.24 9.15 3.45
C HIS A 87 6.20 9.02 2.34
N THR A 88 5.94 7.80 1.88
CA THR A 88 5.11 7.58 0.69
C THR A 88 4.33 6.29 0.78
N MET A 89 3.15 6.30 0.17
CA MET A 89 2.49 5.10 -0.34
C MET A 89 2.81 4.98 -1.83
N CYS A 90 3.07 3.78 -2.34
CA CYS A 90 3.32 3.50 -3.75
C CYS A 90 2.40 2.38 -4.22
N VAL A 91 1.74 2.58 -5.36
CA VAL A 91 0.98 1.53 -6.06
C VAL A 91 1.76 1.13 -7.30
N TRP A 92 2.01 -0.16 -7.48
CA TRP A 92 2.69 -0.72 -8.64
C TRP A 92 1.68 -1.51 -9.49
N TRP A 93 1.53 -1.10 -10.75
CA TRP A 93 0.51 -1.64 -11.66
C TRP A 93 0.95 -1.54 -13.13
N GLN A 94 0.20 -2.17 -14.04
CA GLN A 94 0.51 -2.24 -15.47
C GLN A 94 -0.22 -1.17 -16.32
N GLU A 95 -0.97 -0.26 -15.69
CA GLU A 95 -1.72 0.81 -16.37
C GLU A 95 -2.73 0.30 -17.41
N ALA A 96 -3.39 -0.83 -17.14
CA ALA A 96 -4.33 -1.45 -18.07
C ALA A 96 -5.66 -0.68 -18.22
N MET A 97 -5.92 0.32 -17.37
CA MET A 97 -7.15 1.12 -17.42
C MET A 97 -7.03 2.36 -18.31
N SER A 98 -8.17 2.86 -18.77
CA SER A 98 -8.24 4.16 -19.47
C SER A 98 -7.89 5.32 -18.53
N LEU A 99 -7.43 6.43 -19.12
CA LEU A 99 -7.15 7.67 -18.39
C LEU A 99 -8.37 8.20 -17.64
N GLU A 100 -9.56 8.11 -18.23
CA GLU A 100 -10.82 8.54 -17.59
C GLU A 100 -11.12 7.74 -16.33
N ASN A 101 -11.02 6.42 -16.39
CA ASN A 101 -11.20 5.55 -15.23
C ASN A 101 -10.13 5.83 -14.17
N PHE A 102 -8.89 6.11 -14.59
CA PHE A 102 -7.83 6.48 -13.67
C PHE A 102 -8.15 7.78 -12.92
N GLN A 103 -8.61 8.81 -13.62
CA GLN A 103 -8.98 10.08 -13.00
C GLN A 103 -10.10 9.93 -11.97
N GLN A 104 -11.08 9.07 -12.23
CA GLN A 104 -12.15 8.75 -11.29
C GLN A 104 -11.63 8.03 -10.03
N ASN A 105 -10.65 7.13 -10.20
CA ASN A 105 -10.07 6.36 -9.08
C ASN A 105 -9.02 7.14 -8.29
N TRP A 106 -8.40 8.17 -8.88
CA TRP A 106 -7.31 8.92 -8.27
C TRP A 106 -7.68 9.53 -6.91
N ALA A 107 -8.89 10.07 -6.78
CA ALA A 107 -9.38 10.61 -5.52
C ALA A 107 -9.39 9.55 -4.39
N ASN A 108 -9.77 8.30 -4.71
CA ASN A 108 -9.76 7.21 -3.74
C ASN A 108 -8.34 6.82 -3.31
N TRP A 109 -7.36 6.91 -4.22
CA TRP A 109 -5.96 6.62 -3.90
C TRP A 109 -5.36 7.70 -2.99
N LEU A 110 -5.69 8.97 -3.23
CA LEU A 110 -5.33 10.08 -2.33
C LEU A 110 -6.02 9.95 -0.97
N ALA A 111 -7.30 9.57 -0.93
CA ALA A 111 -8.01 9.33 0.32
C ALA A 111 -7.35 8.21 1.13
N MET A 112 -6.98 7.09 0.50
CA MET A 112 -6.30 5.99 1.19
C MET A 112 -4.92 6.41 1.72
N ARG A 113 -4.15 7.19 0.93
CA ARG A 113 -2.91 7.80 1.40
C ARG A 113 -3.13 8.64 2.67
N ASP A 114 -4.19 9.44 2.70
CA ASP A 114 -4.48 10.33 3.83
C ASP A 114 -4.94 9.55 5.07
N ILE A 115 -5.69 8.47 4.88
CA ILE A 115 -6.07 7.54 5.96
C ILE A 115 -4.82 6.91 6.60
N LEU A 116 -3.83 6.52 5.77
CA LEU A 116 -2.57 5.93 6.25
C LEU A 116 -1.59 6.98 6.79
N ALA A 117 -1.81 8.27 6.55
CA ALA A 117 -0.93 9.30 7.08
C ALA A 117 -0.93 9.29 8.61
N GLY A 118 0.27 9.33 9.21
CA GLY A 118 0.45 9.25 10.66
C GLY A 118 0.32 7.84 11.24
N SER A 119 0.13 6.80 10.41
CA SER A 119 0.15 5.41 10.85
C SER A 119 1.55 4.90 11.23
N GLY A 120 2.62 5.62 10.88
CA GLY A 120 3.99 5.27 11.25
C GLY A 120 4.36 5.58 12.70
N LYS A 121 3.48 6.23 13.46
CA LYS A 121 3.67 6.49 14.89
C LYS A 121 3.47 5.19 15.66
N ARG A 122 4.36 4.89 16.62
CA ARG A 122 4.15 3.74 17.52
C ARG A 122 2.90 3.98 18.36
N ALA A 123 2.04 2.96 18.48
CA ALA A 123 0.93 2.97 19.43
C ALA A 123 1.52 3.11 20.84
N GLY A 124 1.52 4.35 21.37
CA GLY A 124 2.14 4.69 22.65
C GLY A 124 2.67 6.13 22.75
N GLU A 125 2.99 6.80 21.64
CA GLU A 125 3.50 8.20 21.65
C GLU A 125 2.37 9.25 21.66
N GLY A 126 1.35 9.03 22.49
CA GLY A 126 0.11 9.78 22.41
C GLY A 126 -0.57 10.09 23.73
N ILE A 127 0.12 10.08 24.88
CA ILE A 127 -0.37 10.75 26.10
C ILE A 127 0.85 11.15 26.96
N GLY A 128 1.40 12.34 26.74
CA GLY A 128 2.26 13.01 27.71
C GLY A 128 1.46 14.18 28.30
N PRO A 129 1.32 14.29 29.63
CA PRO A 129 0.58 15.40 30.22
C PRO A 129 1.37 16.71 30.01
N LEU A 130 0.66 17.75 29.57
CA LEU A 130 1.04 19.14 29.82
C LEU A 130 0.39 19.58 31.14
#